data_AF-A0A928DXJ8-F1
#
_entry.id   AF-A0A928DXJ8-F1
#
_cell.length_a   1.000
_cell.length_b   1.000
_cell.length_c   1.000
_cell.angle_alpha   90.00
_cell.angle_beta   90.00
_cell.angle_gamma   90.00
#
_symmetry.space_group_name_H-M   'P 1'
#
loop_
_entity.id
_entity.type
_entity.pdbx_description
1 polymer ?
#
loop_
_entity_poly.entity_id
_entity_poly.type
_entity_poly.pdbx_seq_one_letter_code
_entity_poly.pdbx_strand_id
1 'polypeptide(L)'
;KSLWALDVLAEEGFRLDSSIFPVIHDRYGIPDAPREIHLRETAHGSIWEYPPSAAAIGSVNFPVSGGGYFRLYPYFLSKYFLRQINQKEKRPFIFYVHPWEVDPNQPKLPFGSKAVQFRHRVGLGRNLAKLRKLLRDFSFCTLSEGINYEIKKMD
;
A
#
# COMPACT_ATOMS: atom_id res chain seq x y z
N LYS A 1 -3.81 -12.18 -14.11
CA LYS A 1 -3.37 -10.83 -13.67
C LYS A 1 -4.40 -9.82 -14.18
N SER A 2 -4.78 -8.84 -13.37
CA SER A 2 -5.89 -7.90 -13.62
C SER A 2 -5.51 -6.66 -14.46
N LEU A 3 -4.43 -6.71 -15.25
CA LEU A 3 -3.89 -5.55 -15.97
C LEU A 3 -4.85 -4.98 -17.03
N TRP A 4 -5.78 -5.80 -17.54
CA TRP A 4 -6.84 -5.37 -18.45
C TRP A 4 -7.70 -4.23 -17.86
N ALA A 5 -7.85 -4.18 -16.53
CA ALA A 5 -8.67 -3.18 -15.87
C ALA A 5 -8.10 -1.78 -16.04
N LEU A 6 -6.79 -1.65 -16.26
CA LEU A 6 -6.14 -0.37 -16.43
C LEU A 6 -6.51 0.30 -17.76
N ASP A 7 -6.73 -0.49 -18.81
CA ASP A 7 -7.23 0.01 -20.09
C ASP A 7 -8.66 0.55 -19.95
N VAL A 8 -9.51 -0.18 -19.22
CA VAL A 8 -10.89 0.27 -18.93
C VAL A 8 -10.91 1.51 -18.04
N LEU A 9 -10.04 1.58 -17.03
CA LEU A 9 -9.93 2.78 -16.18
C LEU A 9 -9.53 4.01 -17.01
N ALA A 10 -8.56 3.86 -17.91
CA ALA A 10 -8.15 4.95 -18.79
C ALA A 10 -9.27 5.36 -19.76
N GLU A 11 -9.99 4.39 -20.33
CA GLU A 11 -11.16 4.62 -21.19
C GLU A 11 -12.25 5.44 -20.49
N GLU A 12 -12.53 5.12 -19.22
CA GLU A 12 -13.51 5.83 -18.38
C GLU A 12 -12.98 7.17 -17.80
N GLY A 13 -11.76 7.58 -18.18
CA GLY A 13 -11.18 8.86 -17.82
C GLY A 13 -10.50 8.91 -16.45
N PHE A 14 -10.28 7.76 -15.80
CA PHE A 14 -9.44 7.71 -14.60
C PHE A 14 -7.97 7.93 -14.97
N ARG A 15 -7.31 8.82 -14.20
CA ARG A 15 -5.91 9.20 -14.44
C ARG A 15 -4.92 8.59 -13.46
N LEU A 16 -5.43 7.86 -12.47
CA LEU A 16 -4.62 7.23 -11.43
C LEU A 16 -5.11 5.82 -11.12
N ASP A 17 -4.16 4.93 -10.90
CA ASP A 17 -4.33 3.62 -10.26
C ASP A 17 -3.33 3.44 -9.09
N SER A 18 -3.69 2.57 -8.14
CA SER A 18 -2.84 2.16 -7.02
C SER A 18 -3.05 0.67 -6.70
N SER A 19 -3.31 -0.13 -7.74
CA SER A 19 -3.69 -1.53 -7.59
C SER A 19 -2.53 -2.50 -7.82
N ILE A 20 -1.45 -2.08 -8.49
CA ILE A 20 -0.31 -2.94 -8.78
C ILE A 20 0.63 -2.98 -7.58
N PHE A 21 0.54 -4.06 -6.79
CA PHE A 21 1.38 -4.23 -5.61
C PHE A 21 2.67 -5.01 -5.94
N PRO A 22 3.87 -4.40 -5.86
CA PRO A 22 5.14 -5.05 -6.20
C PRO A 22 5.68 -6.00 -5.11
N VAL A 23 4.91 -7.04 -4.75
CA VAL A 23 5.28 -8.03 -3.74
C VAL A 23 4.93 -9.45 -4.17
N ILE A 24 5.55 -10.44 -3.52
CA ILE A 24 5.19 -11.84 -3.65
C ILE A 24 4.11 -12.15 -2.61
N HIS A 25 2.92 -12.56 -3.06
CA HIS A 25 1.84 -12.97 -2.17
C HIS A 25 0.98 -14.08 -2.82
N ASP A 26 0.30 -14.89 -2.00
CA ASP A 26 -0.45 -16.08 -2.45
C ASP A 26 -1.69 -15.75 -3.31
N ARG A 27 -2.27 -14.57 -3.11
CA ARG A 27 -3.52 -14.13 -3.75
C ARG A 27 -3.36 -12.97 -4.74
N TYR A 28 -2.29 -12.22 -4.65
CA TYR A 28 -2.09 -10.97 -5.38
C TYR A 28 -0.60 -10.66 -5.51
N GLY A 29 -0.30 -9.54 -6.15
CA GLY A 29 1.06 -9.03 -6.27
C GLY A 29 1.71 -9.37 -7.59
N ILE A 30 2.53 -8.43 -8.06
CA ILE A 30 3.30 -8.53 -9.30
C ILE A 30 4.74 -8.21 -8.92
N PRO A 31 5.56 -9.22 -8.53
CA PRO A 31 6.88 -8.99 -7.92
C PRO A 31 7.82 -8.10 -8.75
N ASP A 32 7.74 -8.21 -10.07
CA ASP A 32 8.57 -7.48 -11.03
C ASP A 32 8.00 -6.10 -11.40
N ALA A 33 6.87 -5.69 -10.82
CA ALA A 33 6.30 -4.37 -11.07
C ALA A 33 7.20 -3.27 -10.47
N PRO A 34 7.26 -2.08 -11.09
CA PRO A 34 7.98 -0.96 -10.53
C PRO A 34 7.42 -0.61 -9.14
N ARG A 35 8.31 -0.24 -8.22
CA ARG A 35 7.90 0.21 -6.89
C ARG A 35 7.64 1.71 -6.85
N GLU A 36 8.30 2.44 -7.72
CA GLU A 36 8.19 3.88 -7.87
C GLU A 36 6.99 4.29 -8.69
N ILE A 37 6.58 5.53 -8.50
CA ILE A 37 5.48 6.14 -9.21
C ILE A 37 5.89 6.25 -10.67
N HIS A 38 5.03 5.81 -11.58
CA HIS A 38 5.34 5.80 -12.99
C HIS A 38 4.07 5.98 -13.81
N LEU A 39 4.25 6.49 -15.02
CA LEU A 39 3.18 6.52 -16.00
C LEU A 39 3.13 5.17 -16.70
N ARG A 40 1.93 4.65 -16.91
CA ARG A 40 1.69 3.45 -17.69
C ARG A 40 0.84 3.79 -18.90
N GLU A 41 1.33 3.42 -20.07
CA GLU A 41 0.58 3.53 -21.31
C GLU A 41 -0.51 2.46 -21.40
N THR A 42 -1.68 2.87 -21.88
CA THR A 42 -2.85 2.01 -22.13
C THR A 42 -3.32 2.23 -23.57
N ALA A 43 -4.26 1.42 -24.05
CA ALA A 43 -4.88 1.66 -25.37
C ALA A 43 -5.68 2.98 -25.43
N HIS A 44 -6.08 3.54 -24.29
CA HIS A 44 -6.96 4.70 -24.17
C HIS A 44 -6.28 5.92 -23.52
N GLY A 45 -4.94 5.96 -23.55
CA GLY A 45 -4.12 7.02 -22.98
C GLY A 45 -3.31 6.56 -21.76
N SER A 46 -2.65 7.49 -21.09
CA SER A 46 -1.72 7.16 -20.01
C SER A 46 -2.38 7.29 -18.64
N ILE A 47 -2.10 6.35 -17.74
CA ILE A 47 -2.57 6.33 -16.36
C ILE A 47 -1.37 6.34 -15.40
N TRP A 48 -1.43 7.15 -14.35
CA TRP A 48 -0.40 7.16 -13.32
C TRP A 48 -0.59 5.97 -12.38
N GLU A 49 0.43 5.14 -12.22
CA GLU A 49 0.46 4.07 -11.22
C GLU A 49 1.18 4.54 -9.96
N TYR A 50 0.50 4.37 -8.81
CA TYR A 50 1.01 4.61 -7.47
C TYR A 50 1.07 3.28 -6.71
N PRO A 51 2.15 2.51 -6.85
CA PRO A 51 2.20 1.19 -6.24
C PRO A 51 2.04 1.27 -4.72
N PRO A 52 1.19 0.43 -4.10
CA PRO A 52 1.20 0.26 -2.66
C PRO A 52 2.63 -0.01 -2.20
N SER A 53 3.07 0.74 -1.19
CA SER A 53 4.47 0.75 -0.79
C SER A 53 5.02 -0.61 -0.38
N ALA A 54 6.17 -0.92 -0.99
CA ALA A 54 7.01 -2.04 -0.65
C ALA A 54 8.47 -1.57 -0.45
N ALA A 55 9.08 -1.99 0.64
CA ALA A 55 10.49 -1.72 0.93
C ALA A 55 11.35 -2.85 0.39
N ALA A 56 12.40 -2.52 -0.37
CA ALA A 56 13.33 -3.52 -0.90
C ALA A 56 14.40 -3.88 0.13
N ILE A 57 14.63 -5.17 0.33
CA ILE A 57 15.80 -5.71 1.02
C ILE A 57 16.42 -6.76 0.10
N GLY A 58 17.56 -6.43 -0.50
CA GLY A 58 18.13 -7.24 -1.58
C GLY A 58 17.17 -7.31 -2.76
N SER A 59 16.89 -8.53 -3.23
CA SER A 59 15.96 -8.80 -4.33
C SER A 59 14.50 -8.98 -3.89
N VAL A 60 14.21 -8.82 -2.59
CA VAL A 60 12.88 -9.11 -2.03
C VAL A 60 12.19 -7.81 -1.62
N ASN A 61 10.93 -7.68 -2.06
CA ASN A 61 10.07 -6.55 -1.71
C ASN A 61 9.16 -6.92 -0.53
N PHE A 62 9.34 -6.20 0.57
CA PHE A 62 8.53 -6.35 1.78
C PHE A 62 7.33 -5.40 1.76
N PRO A 63 6.11 -5.91 1.91
CA PRO A 63 4.89 -5.10 1.89
C PRO A 63 4.78 -4.21 3.13
N VAL A 64 4.60 -2.90 2.93
CA VAL A 64 4.56 -1.93 4.04
C VAL A 64 3.48 -0.87 3.91
N SER A 65 2.59 -1.01 2.92
CA SER A 65 1.47 -0.11 2.62
C SER A 65 0.31 -0.11 3.63
N GLY A 66 0.46 -0.78 4.77
CA GLY A 66 -0.58 -0.85 5.80
C GLY A 66 -1.24 -2.22 5.88
N GLY A 67 -2.56 -2.23 6.04
CA GLY A 67 -3.36 -3.45 6.03
C GLY A 67 -2.95 -4.51 7.07
N GLY A 68 -3.04 -5.77 6.66
CA GLY A 68 -2.66 -6.92 7.49
C GLY A 68 -1.19 -6.90 7.92
N TYR A 69 -0.28 -6.41 7.07
CA TYR A 69 1.16 -6.34 7.39
C TYR A 69 1.43 -5.34 8.51
N PHE A 70 0.75 -4.19 8.50
CA PHE A 70 0.87 -3.24 9.60
C PHE A 70 0.34 -3.82 10.91
N ARG A 71 -0.68 -4.67 10.91
CA ARG A 71 -1.11 -5.38 12.12
C ARG A 71 -0.09 -6.41 12.61
N LEU A 72 0.54 -7.14 11.67
CA LEU A 72 1.51 -8.19 11.96
C LEU A 72 2.87 -7.64 12.44
N TYR A 73 3.40 -6.62 11.78
CA TYR A 73 4.72 -6.09 12.07
C TYR A 73 4.73 -5.26 13.37
N PRO A 74 5.75 -5.40 14.22
CA PRO A 74 6.00 -4.43 15.28
C PRO A 74 6.15 -3.01 14.70
N TYR A 75 5.68 -1.98 15.43
CA TYR A 75 5.68 -0.61 14.90
C TYR A 75 7.06 -0.12 14.49
N PHE A 76 8.11 -0.48 15.24
CA PHE A 76 9.48 -0.06 14.91
C PHE A 76 9.91 -0.57 13.53
N LEU A 77 9.44 -1.76 13.12
CA LEU A 77 9.78 -2.36 11.84
C LEU A 77 9.04 -1.66 10.70
N SER A 78 7.73 -1.39 10.86
CA SER A 78 6.97 -0.57 9.91
C SER A 78 7.62 0.82 9.75
N LYS A 79 7.98 1.46 10.86
CA LYS A 79 8.63 2.78 10.85
C LYS A 79 10.00 2.73 10.17
N TYR A 80 10.79 1.68 10.40
CA TYR A 80 12.09 1.49 9.75
C TYR A 80 11.95 1.44 8.23
N PHE A 81 11.04 0.61 7.71
CA PHE A 81 10.84 0.48 6.27
C PHE A 81 10.27 1.73 5.61
N LEU A 82 9.29 2.39 6.23
CA LEU A 82 8.73 3.62 5.69
C LEU A 82 9.78 4.75 5.67
N ARG A 83 10.63 4.84 6.70
CA ARG A 83 11.78 5.74 6.70
C ARG A 83 12.82 5.38 5.64
N GLN A 84 13.07 4.10 5.39
CA GLN A 84 13.95 3.66 4.31
C GLN A 84 13.46 4.21 2.96
N ILE A 85 12.16 4.08 2.66
CA ILE A 85 11.57 4.61 1.43
C ILE A 85 11.76 6.13 1.35
N ASN A 86 11.41 6.89 2.38
CA ASN A 86 11.56 8.35 2.32
C ASN A 86 13.02 8.81 2.29
N GLN A 87 13.90 8.22 3.10
CA GLN A 87 15.23 8.76 3.35
C GLN A 87 16.30 8.19 2.42
N LYS A 88 16.22 6.90 2.07
CA LYS A 88 17.18 6.26 1.16
C LYS A 88 16.69 6.29 -0.28
N GLU A 89 15.42 5.94 -0.52
CA GLU A 89 14.86 5.92 -1.88
C GLU A 89 14.33 7.29 -2.34
N LYS A 90 14.32 8.30 -1.44
CA LYS A 90 13.99 9.71 -1.74
C LYS A 90 12.63 9.91 -2.42
N ARG A 91 11.64 9.09 -2.04
CA ARG A 91 10.28 9.09 -2.60
C ARG A 91 9.20 8.98 -1.52
N PRO A 92 7.96 9.40 -1.79
CA PRO A 92 6.83 9.21 -0.88
C PRO A 92 6.47 7.73 -0.73
N PHE A 93 5.66 7.42 0.28
CA PHE A 93 5.04 6.11 0.45
C PHE A 93 3.52 6.24 0.46
N ILE A 94 2.84 5.19 0.01
CA ILE A 94 1.40 4.99 0.09
C ILE A 94 1.08 4.14 1.30
N PHE A 95 0.10 4.57 2.08
CA PHE A 95 -0.39 3.84 3.24
C PHE A 95 -1.92 3.84 3.27
N TYR A 96 -2.51 2.68 3.52
CA TYR A 96 -3.94 2.53 3.68
C TYR A 96 -4.27 1.62 4.88
N VAL A 97 -5.50 1.72 5.35
CA VAL A 97 -6.03 0.89 6.42
C VAL A 97 -7.51 0.64 6.14
N HIS A 98 -7.97 -0.58 6.38
CA HIS A 98 -9.40 -0.86 6.34
C HIS A 98 -10.03 -0.47 7.67
N PRO A 99 -11.27 0.08 7.69
CA PRO A 99 -11.93 0.47 8.94
C PRO A 99 -11.98 -0.66 9.99
N TRP A 100 -12.21 -1.91 9.57
CA TRP A 100 -12.25 -3.06 10.47
C TRP A 100 -10.90 -3.36 11.14
N GLU A 101 -9.78 -2.92 10.57
CA GLU A 101 -8.44 -3.20 11.11
C GLU A 101 -8.11 -2.35 12.35
N VAL A 102 -8.90 -1.32 12.63
CA VAL A 102 -8.82 -0.51 13.85
C VAL A 102 -10.00 -0.73 14.79
N ASP A 103 -10.89 -1.67 14.47
CA ASP A 103 -12.01 -2.08 15.31
C ASP A 103 -11.73 -3.45 15.97
N PRO A 104 -11.34 -3.48 17.27
CA PRO A 104 -11.14 -4.73 18.00
C PRO A 104 -12.45 -5.47 18.30
N ASN A 105 -13.59 -4.79 18.20
CA ASN A 105 -14.92 -5.31 18.56
C ASN A 105 -15.68 -5.88 17.37
N GLN A 106 -15.04 -5.95 16.19
CA GLN A 106 -15.67 -6.50 14.99
C GLN A 106 -16.26 -7.92 15.24
N PRO A 107 -17.39 -8.26 14.61
CA PRO A 107 -18.03 -9.55 14.76
C PRO A 107 -17.09 -10.72 14.47
N LYS A 108 -17.25 -11.82 15.20
CA LYS A 108 -16.56 -13.07 14.87
C LYS A 108 -17.33 -13.75 13.73
N LEU A 109 -16.70 -13.89 12.58
CA LEU A 109 -17.29 -14.65 11.49
C LEU A 109 -17.22 -16.15 11.81
N PRO A 110 -18.34 -16.89 11.74
CA PRO A 110 -18.40 -18.31 12.09
C PRO A 110 -17.85 -19.24 10.99
N PHE A 111 -17.19 -18.70 9.97
CA PHE A 111 -16.72 -19.44 8.79
C PHE A 111 -15.24 -19.15 8.48
N GLY A 112 -14.61 -20.07 7.73
CA GLY A 112 -13.22 -20.00 7.31
C GLY A 112 -12.25 -20.78 8.21
N SER A 113 -11.06 -21.07 7.70
CA SER A 113 -10.03 -21.82 8.42
C SER A 113 -9.50 -21.04 9.64
N LYS A 114 -8.91 -21.75 10.62
CA LYS A 114 -8.26 -21.13 11.80
C LYS A 114 -7.23 -20.06 11.39
N ALA A 115 -6.51 -20.27 10.30
CA ALA A 115 -5.54 -19.33 9.77
C ALA A 115 -6.20 -18.03 9.25
N VAL A 116 -7.36 -18.12 8.58
CA VAL A 116 -8.13 -16.94 8.15
C VAL A 116 -8.63 -16.16 9.35
N GLN A 117 -9.24 -16.84 10.33
CA GLN A 117 -9.71 -16.20 11.55
C GLN A 117 -8.58 -15.52 12.33
N PHE A 118 -7.40 -16.15 12.41
CA PHE A 118 -6.21 -15.55 12.99
C PHE A 118 -5.78 -14.27 12.25
N ARG A 119 -5.67 -14.30 10.91
CA ARG A 119 -5.30 -13.12 10.11
C ARG A 119 -6.28 -11.97 10.27
N HIS A 120 -7.57 -12.24 10.46
CA HIS A 120 -8.56 -11.19 10.73
C HIS A 120 -8.45 -10.58 12.13
N ARG A 121 -7.91 -11.31 13.12
CA ARG A 121 -7.92 -10.85 14.52
C ARG A 121 -6.58 -10.38 15.06
N VAL A 122 -5.48 -10.87 14.51
CA VAL A 122 -4.13 -10.57 15.01
C VAL A 122 -3.89 -9.05 15.02
N GLY A 123 -3.38 -8.55 16.14
CA GLY A 123 -2.96 -7.15 16.27
C GLY A 123 -4.05 -6.08 16.39
N LEU A 124 -5.35 -6.40 16.26
CA LEU A 124 -6.43 -5.39 16.24
C LEU A 124 -6.42 -4.45 17.45
N GLY A 125 -6.31 -4.99 18.67
CA GLY A 125 -6.38 -4.21 19.90
C GLY A 125 -5.28 -3.14 20.06
N ARG A 126 -4.18 -3.25 19.29
CA ARG A 126 -3.07 -2.28 19.32
C ARG A 126 -2.99 -1.43 18.05
N ASN A 127 -3.73 -1.80 17.00
CA ASN A 127 -3.52 -1.24 15.67
C ASN A 127 -3.88 0.25 15.59
N LEU A 128 -4.97 0.66 16.25
CA LEU A 128 -5.36 2.07 16.32
C LEU A 128 -4.29 2.94 17.00
N ALA A 129 -3.70 2.45 18.11
CA ALA A 129 -2.63 3.17 18.80
C ALA A 129 -1.37 3.27 17.92
N LYS A 130 -1.05 2.22 17.15
CA LYS A 130 0.05 2.24 16.17
C LYS A 130 -0.23 3.23 15.04
N LEU A 131 -1.45 3.27 14.51
CA LEU A 131 -1.85 4.22 13.47
C LEU A 131 -1.71 5.66 13.96
N ARG A 132 -2.18 5.97 15.17
CA ARG A 132 -1.98 7.30 15.79
C ARG A 132 -0.49 7.65 15.97
N LYS A 133 0.37 6.67 16.22
CA LYS A 133 1.81 6.89 16.29
C LYS A 133 2.40 7.17 14.90
N LEU A 134 1.97 6.43 13.89
CA LEU A 134 2.36 6.64 12.49
C LEU A 134 2.02 8.06 12.02
N LEU A 135 0.78 8.49 12.25
CA LEU A 135 0.30 9.82 11.85
C LEU A 135 1.02 10.99 12.56
N ARG A 136 1.70 10.73 13.68
CA ARG A 136 2.55 11.73 14.35
C ARG A 136 4.01 11.69 13.87
N ASP A 137 4.49 10.52 13.46
CA ASP A 137 5.88 10.31 13.06
C ASP A 137 6.16 10.69 11.59
N PHE A 138 5.12 10.85 10.78
CA PHE A 138 5.21 11.14 9.34
C PHE A 138 4.17 12.18 8.94
N SER A 139 4.44 12.87 7.83
CA SER A 139 3.49 13.78 7.19
C SER A 139 2.71 13.05 6.09
N PHE A 140 1.42 13.34 5.98
CA PHE A 140 0.53 12.73 5.02
C PHE A 140 -0.19 13.81 4.22
N CYS A 141 -0.48 13.50 2.97
CA CYS A 141 -1.35 14.27 2.10
C CYS A 141 -2.31 13.29 1.40
N THR A 142 -3.26 13.84 0.65
CA THR A 142 -4.08 13.01 -0.24
C THR A 142 -3.24 12.48 -1.40
N LEU A 143 -3.70 11.39 -2.01
CA LEU A 143 -3.04 10.83 -3.18
C LEU A 143 -2.95 11.86 -4.32
N SER A 144 -4.02 12.63 -4.54
CA SER A 144 -4.08 13.70 -5.55
C SER A 144 -3.06 14.82 -5.31
N GLU A 145 -2.84 15.23 -4.06
CA GLU A 145 -1.81 16.22 -3.72
C GLU A 145 -0.40 15.66 -3.92
N GLY A 146 -0.18 14.40 -3.51
CA GLY A 146 1.10 13.71 -3.72
C GLY A 146 1.48 13.63 -5.20
N ILE A 147 0.50 13.40 -6.09
CA ILE A 147 0.73 13.41 -7.54
C ILE A 147 1.23 14.76 -8.03
N ASN A 148 0.52 15.82 -7.66
CA ASN A 148 0.88 17.15 -8.12
C ASN A 148 2.29 17.55 -7.65
N TYR A 149 2.72 17.05 -6.50
CA TYR A 149 4.08 17.24 -6.01
C TYR A 149 5.12 16.47 -6.85
N GLU A 150 4.87 15.19 -7.17
CA GLU A 150 5.82 14.37 -7.94
C GLU A 150 5.90 14.81 -9.41
N ILE A 151 4.77 15.18 -10.04
CA ILE A 151 4.77 15.73 -11.41
C ILE A 151 5.67 16.97 -11.49
N LYS A 152 5.50 17.92 -10.56
CA LYS A 152 6.31 19.15 -10.53
C LYS A 152 7.81 18.92 -10.29
N LYS A 153 8.19 17.75 -9.78
CA LYS A 153 9.59 17.37 -9.54
C LYS A 153 10.23 16.76 -10.79
N MET A 154 9.41 16.28 -11.73
CA MET A 154 9.84 15.69 -12.99
C MET A 154 10.01 16.74 -14.11
N ASP A 155 9.36 17.90 -13.96
CA ASP A 155 9.56 19.12 -14.78
C ASP A 155 10.80 19.91 -14.35
#